data_AF-A0A915DM66-F1
#
_entry.id   AF-A0A915DM66-F1
#
_cell.length_a   1.000
_cell.length_b   1.000
_cell.length_c   1.000
_cell.angle_alpha   90.00
_cell.angle_beta   90.00
_cell.angle_gamma   90.00
#
_symmetry.space_group_name_H-M   'P 1'
#
loop_
_entity.id
_entity.type
_entity.pdbx_description
1 polymer ?
#
loop_
_entity_poly.entity_id
_entity_poly.type
_entity_poly.pdbx_seq_one_letter_code
_entity_poly.pdbx_strand_id
1 'polypeptide(L)'
;MTDVCQNIKTIHRSKYPLLVVLVKDRLNIYPATVIKGHDGAAQAVEKLMQGLDMYLRIKNKDVAEEQSRLEREQIRQEQVEEYEKSLAVDRAKQEELAKQRQREREEELQKQRQEEQKLVRQAELASTLPSEPSESEPNAITIRIRFPTGEHKMRRFRMGEAVNWLVTFVESIGFDMEEHRIWTSDMPKKDLTTFDLSKTFTELNWPRREQVTVEEK
;
A
#
# COMPACT_ATOMS: atom_id res chain seq x y z
N MET A 1 -28.37 -53.16 -29.51
CA MET A 1 -29.56 -54.04 -29.54
C MET A 1 -29.64 -54.86 -30.82
N THR A 2 -29.36 -54.30 -32.00
CA THR A 2 -29.44 -54.99 -33.30
C THR A 2 -28.52 -56.23 -33.39
N ASP A 3 -27.30 -56.17 -32.88
CA ASP A 3 -26.33 -57.28 -32.92
C ASP A 3 -26.69 -58.45 -31.98
N VAL A 4 -27.30 -58.13 -30.84
CA VAL A 4 -27.77 -59.14 -29.87
C VAL A 4 -28.89 -59.97 -30.50
N CYS A 5 -29.85 -59.31 -31.15
CA CYS A 5 -30.96 -59.99 -31.81
C CYS A 5 -30.53 -60.83 -33.01
N GLN A 6 -29.52 -60.39 -33.78
CA GLN A 6 -28.98 -61.19 -34.89
C GLN A 6 -28.25 -62.44 -34.40
N ASN A 7 -27.45 -62.33 -33.34
CA ASN A 7 -26.73 -63.47 -32.75
C ASN A 7 -27.65 -64.52 -32.10
N ILE A 8 -28.81 -64.11 -31.58
CA ILE A 8 -29.79 -65.05 -31.01
C ILE A 8 -30.58 -65.77 -32.12
N LYS A 9 -30.85 -65.11 -33.25
CA LYS A 9 -31.62 -65.67 -34.38
C LYS A 9 -30.93 -66.83 -35.10
N THR A 10 -29.60 -66.90 -35.04
CA THR A 10 -28.80 -67.97 -35.69
C THR A 10 -28.68 -69.25 -34.85
N ILE A 11 -29.20 -69.25 -33.61
CA ILE A 11 -29.09 -70.40 -32.71
C ILE A 11 -30.18 -71.43 -33.03
N HIS A 12 -29.75 -72.67 -33.33
CA HIS A 12 -30.64 -73.79 -33.63
C HIS A 12 -31.62 -74.10 -32.48
N ARG A 13 -32.87 -74.44 -32.81
CA ARG A 13 -33.97 -74.66 -31.85
C ARG A 13 -33.67 -75.75 -30.81
N SER A 14 -32.79 -76.71 -31.13
CA SER A 14 -32.35 -77.76 -30.20
C SER A 14 -31.50 -77.26 -29.01
N LYS A 15 -31.07 -75.99 -29.03
CA LYS A 15 -30.20 -75.41 -27.98
C LYS A 15 -30.97 -74.60 -26.93
N TYR A 16 -32.30 -74.51 -27.07
CA TYR A 16 -33.18 -73.81 -26.15
C TYR A 16 -33.49 -74.68 -24.92
N PRO A 17 -33.82 -74.09 -23.75
CA PRO A 17 -33.92 -72.65 -23.46
C PRO A 17 -32.56 -71.92 -23.45
N LEU A 18 -32.58 -70.59 -23.61
CA LEU A 18 -31.37 -69.75 -23.60
C LEU A 18 -31.46 -68.72 -22.46
N LEU A 19 -30.35 -68.53 -21.73
CA LEU A 19 -30.16 -67.39 -20.83
C LEU A 19 -29.02 -66.53 -21.39
N VAL A 20 -29.33 -65.27 -21.71
CA VAL A 20 -28.37 -64.32 -22.27
C VAL A 20 -28.09 -63.25 -21.23
N VAL A 21 -26.82 -63.11 -20.85
CA VAL A 21 -26.37 -62.03 -19.96
C VAL A 21 -25.89 -60.88 -20.84
N LEU A 22 -26.51 -59.72 -20.66
CA LEU A 22 -26.14 -58.50 -21.37
C LEU A 22 -25.33 -57.61 -20.45
N VAL A 23 -24.28 -57.01 -21.01
CA VAL A 23 -23.48 -56.00 -20.32
C VAL A 23 -23.53 -54.72 -21.13
N LYS A 24 -23.62 -53.59 -20.41
CA LYS A 24 -23.59 -52.25 -20.98
C LYS A 24 -22.20 -51.66 -20.74
N ASP A 25 -21.60 -51.16 -21.80
CA ASP A 25 -20.36 -50.40 -21.78
C ASP A 25 -20.62 -49.05 -22.45
N ARG A 26 -20.63 -47.98 -21.64
CA ARG A 26 -21.01 -46.62 -22.05
C ARG A 26 -22.38 -46.56 -22.75
N LEU A 27 -22.41 -46.50 -24.08
CA LEU A 27 -23.64 -46.46 -24.90
C LEU A 27 -23.95 -47.79 -25.60
N ASN A 28 -23.03 -48.76 -25.53
CA ASN A 28 -23.13 -50.02 -26.24
C ASN A 28 -23.63 -51.12 -25.30
N ILE A 29 -24.54 -51.95 -25.80
CA ILE A 29 -25.04 -53.13 -25.10
C ILE A 29 -24.71 -54.35 -25.95
N TYR A 30 -23.97 -55.29 -25.37
CA TYR A 30 -23.56 -56.52 -26.03
C TYR A 30 -23.78 -57.73 -25.11
N PRO A 31 -23.90 -58.94 -25.68
CA PRO A 31 -24.06 -60.16 -24.88
C PRO A 31 -22.69 -60.57 -24.32
N ALA A 32 -22.57 -60.58 -23.00
CA ALA A 32 -21.36 -61.02 -22.32
C ALA A 32 -21.27 -62.55 -22.26
N THR A 33 -22.40 -63.24 -22.07
CA THR A 33 -22.46 -64.69 -22.17
C THR A 33 -23.81 -65.21 -22.63
N VAL A 34 -23.82 -66.41 -23.21
CA VAL A 34 -25.03 -67.13 -23.63
C VAL A 34 -24.97 -68.57 -23.11
N ILE A 35 -25.92 -68.89 -22.25
CA ILE A 35 -26.09 -70.21 -21.63
C ILE A 35 -27.24 -70.93 -22.35
N LYS A 36 -27.00 -72.18 -22.72
CA LYS A 36 -27.91 -73.01 -23.51
C LYS A 36 -28.52 -74.10 -22.64
N GLY A 37 -29.68 -74.61 -23.05
CA GLY A 37 -30.46 -75.57 -22.25
C GLY A 37 -29.78 -76.92 -22.01
N HIS A 38 -28.79 -77.28 -22.85
CA HIS A 38 -28.00 -78.51 -22.68
C HIS A 38 -26.68 -78.28 -21.94
N ASP A 39 -26.36 -77.04 -21.53
CA ASP A 39 -25.18 -76.78 -20.71
C ASP A 39 -25.41 -77.35 -19.30
N GLY A 40 -24.42 -78.03 -18.74
CA GLY A 40 -24.48 -78.51 -17.35
C GLY A 40 -24.44 -77.37 -16.33
N ALA A 41 -24.88 -77.61 -15.10
CA ALA A 41 -24.92 -76.58 -14.05
C ALA A 41 -23.55 -75.90 -13.82
N ALA A 42 -22.45 -76.68 -13.81
CA ALA A 42 -21.10 -76.14 -13.66
C ALA A 42 -20.71 -75.18 -14.80
N GLN A 43 -21.05 -75.51 -16.05
CA GLN A 43 -20.78 -74.67 -17.22
C GLN A 43 -21.63 -73.39 -17.23
N ALA A 44 -22.89 -73.49 -16.76
CA ALA A 44 -23.74 -72.32 -16.61
C ALA A 44 -23.16 -71.34 -15.57
N VAL A 45 -22.70 -71.84 -14.43
CA VAL A 45 -22.08 -71.03 -13.38
C VAL A 45 -20.77 -70.39 -13.89
N GLU A 46 -19.92 -71.13 -14.60
CA GLU A 46 -18.68 -70.58 -15.18
C GLU A 46 -18.97 -69.42 -16.15
N LYS A 47 -19.98 -69.57 -17.00
CA LYS A 47 -20.41 -68.52 -17.95
C LYS A 47 -20.96 -67.29 -17.24
N LEU A 48 -21.73 -67.45 -16.17
CA LEU A 48 -22.16 -66.33 -15.30
C LEU A 48 -20.95 -65.67 -14.61
N MET A 49 -20.02 -66.51 -14.15
CA MET A 49 -18.65 -66.18 -13.70
C MET A 49 -18.02 -65.09 -14.57
N GLN A 50 -17.83 -65.47 -15.83
CA GLN A 50 -17.21 -64.66 -16.88
C GLN A 50 -18.00 -63.37 -17.18
N GLY A 51 -19.34 -63.45 -17.21
CA GLY A 51 -20.18 -62.27 -17.42
C GLY A 51 -20.08 -61.25 -16.30
N LEU A 52 -20.01 -61.72 -15.04
CA LEU A 52 -19.82 -60.87 -13.86
C LEU A 52 -18.44 -60.23 -13.86
N ASP A 53 -17.38 -60.99 -14.14
CA ASP A 53 -16.01 -60.47 -14.24
C ASP A 53 -15.89 -59.39 -15.32
N MET A 54 -16.55 -59.60 -16.47
CA MET A 54 -16.60 -58.61 -17.54
C MET A 54 -17.28 -57.31 -17.08
N TYR A 55 -18.43 -57.41 -16.41
CA TYR A 55 -19.13 -56.25 -15.84
C TYR A 55 -18.29 -55.52 -14.79
N LEU A 56 -17.65 -56.24 -13.87
CA LEU A 56 -16.83 -55.65 -12.81
C LEU A 56 -15.61 -54.92 -13.39
N ARG A 57 -14.98 -55.45 -14.45
CA ARG A 57 -13.87 -54.77 -15.13
C ARG A 57 -14.31 -53.44 -15.74
N ILE A 58 -15.46 -53.42 -16.41
CA ILE A 58 -16.01 -52.19 -17.02
C ILE A 58 -16.36 -51.18 -15.93
N LYS A 59 -17.09 -51.62 -14.89
CA LYS A 59 -17.47 -50.76 -13.76
C LYS A 59 -16.24 -50.17 -13.06
N ASN A 60 -15.23 -50.98 -12.76
CA ASN A 60 -14.02 -50.51 -12.09
C ASN A 60 -13.23 -49.54 -12.96
N LYS A 61 -13.19 -49.76 -14.28
CA LYS A 61 -12.56 -48.83 -15.22
C LYS A 61 -13.29 -47.49 -15.24
N ASP A 62 -14.62 -47.50 -15.32
CA ASP A 62 -15.43 -46.26 -15.32
C ASP A 62 -15.23 -45.47 -14.02
N VAL A 63 -15.25 -46.15 -12.86
CA VAL A 63 -14.98 -45.52 -11.55
C VAL A 63 -13.56 -44.92 -11.51
N ALA A 64 -12.55 -45.65 -11.98
CA ALA A 64 -11.17 -45.15 -12.00
C ALA A 64 -11.00 -43.95 -12.95
N GLU A 65 -11.66 -43.95 -14.11
CA GLU A 65 -11.66 -42.83 -15.04
C GLU A 65 -12.35 -41.60 -14.44
N GLU A 66 -13.47 -41.78 -13.73
CA GLU A 66 -14.19 -40.70 -13.05
C GLU A 66 -13.36 -40.10 -11.91
N GLN A 67 -12.75 -40.94 -11.07
CA GLN A 67 -11.84 -40.50 -10.02
C GLN A 67 -10.66 -39.70 -10.58
N SER A 68 -10.01 -40.19 -11.64
CA SER A 68 -8.89 -39.46 -12.26
C SER A 68 -9.33 -38.12 -12.86
N ARG A 69 -10.57 -38.00 -13.35
CA ARG A 69 -11.12 -36.72 -13.83
C ARG A 69 -11.34 -35.75 -12.69
N LEU A 70 -11.96 -36.21 -11.60
CA LEU A 70 -12.22 -35.40 -10.40
C LEU A 70 -10.92 -34.89 -9.79
N GLU A 71 -9.91 -35.74 -9.64
CA GLU A 71 -8.59 -35.36 -9.13
C GLU A 71 -7.93 -34.27 -10.01
N ARG A 72 -7.98 -34.42 -11.34
CA ARG A 72 -7.44 -33.42 -12.27
C ARG A 72 -8.19 -32.10 -12.20
N GLU A 73 -9.50 -32.15 -11.99
CA GLU A 73 -10.33 -30.96 -11.87
C GLU A 73 -10.07 -30.23 -10.55
N GLN A 74 -9.94 -30.97 -9.44
CA GLN A 74 -9.56 -30.43 -8.13
C GLN A 74 -8.19 -29.74 -8.19
N ILE A 75 -7.17 -30.40 -8.74
CA ILE A 75 -5.84 -29.80 -8.89
C ILE A 75 -5.89 -28.51 -9.71
N ARG A 76 -6.68 -28.49 -10.80
CA ARG A 76 -6.85 -27.28 -11.61
C ARG A 76 -7.54 -26.16 -10.81
N GLN A 77 -8.58 -26.49 -10.07
CA GLN A 77 -9.30 -25.52 -9.22
C GLN A 77 -8.38 -24.94 -8.15
N GLU A 78 -7.63 -25.78 -7.43
CA GLU A 78 -6.66 -25.35 -6.44
C GLU A 78 -5.59 -24.42 -7.04
N GLN A 79 -5.05 -24.77 -8.22
CA GLN A 79 -4.08 -23.92 -8.92
C GLN A 79 -4.66 -22.57 -9.35
N VAL A 80 -5.93 -22.54 -9.80
CA VAL A 80 -6.61 -21.30 -10.17
C VAL A 80 -6.82 -20.43 -8.92
N GLU A 81 -7.30 -21.01 -7.82
CA GLU A 81 -7.50 -20.27 -6.58
C GLU A 81 -6.20 -19.69 -6.02
N GLU A 82 -5.11 -20.46 -6.04
CA GLU A 82 -3.80 -20.01 -5.58
C GLU A 82 -3.24 -18.91 -6.48
N TYR A 83 -3.40 -19.05 -7.80
CA TYR A 83 -3.00 -18.03 -8.76
C TYR A 83 -3.78 -16.72 -8.55
N GLU A 84 -5.10 -16.80 -8.37
CA GLU A 84 -5.94 -15.62 -8.11
C GLU A 84 -5.57 -14.93 -6.80
N LYS A 85 -5.30 -15.70 -5.73
CA LYS A 85 -4.82 -15.16 -4.46
C LYS A 85 -3.47 -14.46 -4.62
N SER A 86 -2.52 -15.07 -5.33
CA SER A 86 -1.20 -14.46 -5.59
C SER A 86 -1.34 -13.16 -6.39
N LEU A 87 -2.19 -13.16 -7.43
CA LEU A 87 -2.44 -11.97 -8.25
C LEU A 87 -3.07 -10.83 -7.44
N ALA A 88 -3.98 -11.15 -6.52
CA ALA A 88 -4.58 -10.17 -5.63
C ALA A 88 -3.55 -9.54 -4.67
N VAL A 89 -2.65 -10.36 -4.10
CA VAL A 89 -1.56 -9.89 -3.24
C VAL A 89 -0.61 -8.98 -4.01
N ASP A 90 -0.20 -9.37 -5.22
CA ASP A 90 0.70 -8.55 -6.04
C ASP A 90 0.06 -7.22 -6.43
N ARG A 91 -1.23 -7.21 -6.80
CA ARG A 91 -1.97 -5.97 -7.07
C ARG A 91 -2.06 -5.08 -5.83
N ALA A 92 -2.42 -5.64 -4.68
CA ALA A 92 -2.51 -4.87 -3.43
C ALA A 92 -1.16 -4.25 -3.06
N LYS A 93 -0.07 -5.00 -3.20
CA LYS A 93 1.28 -4.50 -2.93
C LYS A 93 1.70 -3.39 -3.90
N GLN A 94 1.36 -3.52 -5.19
CA GLN A 94 1.62 -2.47 -6.18
C GLN A 94 0.82 -1.19 -5.90
N GLU A 95 -0.45 -1.31 -5.53
CA GLU A 95 -1.29 -0.19 -5.16
C GLU A 95 -0.80 0.51 -3.88
N GLU A 96 -0.40 -0.25 -2.86
CA GLU A 96 0.15 0.30 -1.63
C GLU A 96 1.46 1.05 -1.90
N LEU A 97 2.36 0.48 -2.69
CA LEU A 97 3.62 1.12 -3.07
C LEU A 97 3.38 2.39 -3.91
N ALA A 98 2.39 2.37 -4.80
CA ALA A 98 2.01 3.56 -5.57
C ALA A 98 1.46 4.67 -4.67
N LYS A 99 0.60 4.33 -3.69
CA LYS A 99 0.07 5.28 -2.70
C LYS A 99 1.18 5.84 -1.80
N GLN A 100 2.12 5.01 -1.34
CA GLN A 100 3.26 5.46 -0.54
C GLN A 100 4.13 6.45 -1.32
N ARG A 101 4.53 6.11 -2.56
CA ARG A 101 5.29 7.03 -3.42
C ARG A 101 4.54 8.32 -3.72
N GLN A 102 3.22 8.26 -3.88
CA GLN A 102 2.42 9.46 -4.10
C GLN A 102 2.42 10.36 -2.86
N ARG A 103 2.23 9.78 -1.66
CA ARG A 103 2.30 10.52 -0.39
C ARG A 103 3.68 11.14 -0.17
N GLU A 104 4.76 10.38 -0.40
CA GLU A 104 6.13 10.89 -0.30
C GLU A 104 6.35 12.10 -1.23
N ARG A 105 5.90 12.02 -2.49
CA ARG A 105 5.98 13.15 -3.43
C ARG A 105 5.14 14.34 -3.01
N GLU A 106 3.93 14.11 -2.49
CA GLU A 106 3.05 15.18 -2.00
C GLU A 106 3.66 15.88 -0.78
N GLU A 107 4.24 15.12 0.15
CA GLU A 107 4.96 15.63 1.32
C GLU A 107 6.22 16.41 0.93
N GLU A 108 7.03 15.90 -0.01
CA GLU A 108 8.19 16.61 -0.54
C GLU A 108 7.78 17.92 -1.22
N LEU A 109 6.75 17.89 -2.06
CA LEU A 109 6.25 19.09 -2.73
C LEU A 109 5.67 20.10 -1.74
N GLN A 110 5.03 19.63 -0.66
CA GLN A 110 4.52 20.51 0.38
C GLN A 110 5.65 21.15 1.18
N LYS A 111 6.70 20.39 1.53
CA LYS A 111 7.90 20.93 2.19
C LYS A 111 8.60 21.95 1.31
N GLN A 112 8.80 21.66 0.02
CA GLN A 112 9.41 22.60 -0.92
C GLN A 112 8.58 23.89 -1.03
N ARG A 113 7.25 23.80 -1.11
CA ARG A 113 6.38 24.98 -1.14
C ARG A 113 6.45 25.79 0.15
N GLN A 114 6.52 25.14 1.31
CA GLN A 114 6.67 25.81 2.59
C GLN A 114 8.03 26.51 2.71
N GLU A 115 9.12 25.87 2.27
CA GLU A 115 10.46 26.46 2.24
C GLU A 115 10.51 27.67 1.29
N GLU A 116 9.95 27.55 0.09
CA GLU A 116 9.87 28.65 -0.88
C GLU A 116 9.07 29.83 -0.31
N GLN A 117 7.92 29.57 0.32
CA GLN A 117 7.12 30.61 0.99
C GLN A 117 7.88 31.27 2.15
N LYS A 118 8.62 30.50 2.96
CA LYS A 118 9.47 31.04 4.03
C LYS A 118 10.55 31.96 3.45
N LEU A 119 11.21 31.57 2.36
CA LEU A 119 12.23 32.39 1.70
C LEU A 119 11.66 33.68 1.09
N VAL A 120 10.50 33.60 0.43
CA VAL A 120 9.81 34.79 -0.11
C VAL A 120 9.45 35.76 1.02
N ARG A 121 8.86 35.25 2.10
CA ARG A 121 8.52 36.08 3.27
C ARG A 121 9.75 36.74 3.89
N GLN A 122 10.87 36.03 4.02
CA GLN A 122 12.12 36.59 4.52
C GLN A 122 12.64 37.72 3.63
N ALA A 123 12.60 37.54 2.31
CA ALA A 123 13.03 38.55 1.34
C ALA A 123 12.12 39.79 1.37
N GLU A 124 10.81 39.59 1.47
CA GLU A 124 9.84 40.70 1.62
C GLU A 124 10.12 41.49 2.90
N LEU A 125 10.26 40.82 4.05
CA LEU A 125 10.58 41.49 5.31
C LEU A 125 11.91 42.25 5.22
N ALA A 126 12.94 41.65 4.63
CA ALA A 126 14.23 42.31 4.42
C ALA A 126 14.10 43.61 3.60
N SER A 127 13.21 43.62 2.60
CA SER A 127 12.97 44.78 1.74
C SER A 127 12.17 45.90 2.42
N THR A 128 11.30 45.56 3.38
CA THR A 128 10.48 46.54 4.12
C THR A 128 11.25 47.25 5.24
N LEU A 129 12.40 46.71 5.65
CA LEU A 129 13.16 47.23 6.76
C LEU A 129 13.74 48.63 6.47
N PRO A 130 13.67 49.57 7.44
CA PRO A 130 14.24 50.90 7.30
C PRO A 130 15.75 50.87 7.00
N SER A 131 16.22 51.83 6.20
CA SER A 131 17.65 52.01 5.90
C SER A 131 18.44 52.22 7.19
N GLU A 132 19.54 51.48 7.33
CA GLU A 132 20.41 51.55 8.50
C GLU A 132 21.01 52.96 8.65
N PRO A 133 20.87 53.60 9.83
CA PRO A 133 21.43 54.93 10.07
C PRO A 133 22.96 54.90 10.09
N SER A 134 23.57 56.03 9.69
CA SER A 134 25.02 56.20 9.71
C SER A 134 25.56 56.23 11.14
N GLU A 135 26.84 55.85 11.33
CA GLU A 135 27.53 55.97 12.63
C GLU A 135 27.57 57.41 13.15
N SER A 136 27.51 58.38 12.23
CA SER A 136 27.56 59.82 12.53
C SER A 136 26.19 60.42 12.87
N GLU A 137 25.09 59.66 12.72
CA GLU A 137 23.74 60.16 12.92
C GLU A 137 23.42 60.33 14.41
N PRO A 138 23.01 61.52 14.88
CA PRO A 138 22.59 61.70 16.26
C PRO A 138 21.33 60.87 16.50
N ASN A 139 21.30 60.11 17.60
CA ASN A 139 20.22 59.21 18.01
C ASN A 139 20.14 57.86 17.26
N ALA A 140 21.28 57.35 16.78
CA ALA A 140 21.41 55.93 16.42
C ALA A 140 21.64 55.04 17.67
N ILE A 141 20.99 53.88 17.71
CA ILE A 141 21.23 52.79 18.65
C ILE A 141 21.87 51.62 17.90
N THR A 142 22.91 51.01 18.48
CA THR A 142 23.55 49.80 17.94
C THR A 142 23.08 48.59 18.71
N ILE A 143 22.45 47.63 18.03
CA ILE A 143 21.98 46.39 18.65
C ILE A 143 22.79 45.22 18.10
N ARG A 144 23.44 44.47 19.01
CA ARG A 144 24.12 43.21 18.69
C ARG A 144 23.18 42.05 18.99
N ILE A 145 22.81 41.30 17.95
CA ILE A 145 21.94 40.13 18.06
C ILE A 145 22.81 38.89 18.02
N ARG A 146 22.69 38.05 19.05
CA ARG A 146 23.30 36.72 19.13
C ARG A 146 22.25 35.67 18.74
N PHE A 147 22.56 34.85 17.74
CA PHE A 147 21.66 33.79 17.26
C PHE A 147 21.98 32.43 17.91
N PRO A 148 21.02 31.48 17.93
CA PRO A 148 21.24 30.12 18.43
C PRO A 148 22.35 29.37 17.69
N THR A 149 22.57 29.71 16.41
CA THR A 149 23.64 29.16 15.57
C THR A 149 25.06 29.54 16.03
N GLY A 150 25.18 30.45 17.01
CA GLY A 150 26.46 30.99 17.49
C GLY A 150 26.94 32.21 16.70
N GLU A 151 26.31 32.51 15.56
CA GLU A 151 26.56 33.73 14.81
C GLU A 151 26.02 34.96 15.54
N HIS A 152 26.61 36.12 15.23
CA HIS A 152 26.11 37.40 15.72
C HIS A 152 26.04 38.40 14.57
N LYS A 153 24.92 39.11 14.49
CA LYS A 153 24.79 40.26 13.58
C LYS A 153 24.62 41.53 14.39
N MET A 154 25.15 42.62 13.85
CA MET A 154 24.98 43.95 14.39
C MET A 154 24.18 44.75 13.39
N ARG A 155 23.19 45.49 13.88
CA ARG A 155 22.41 46.43 13.08
C ARG A 155 22.14 47.68 13.90
N ARG A 156 22.21 48.84 13.25
CA ARG A 156 21.78 50.11 13.85
C ARG A 156 20.32 50.40 13.53
N PHE A 157 19.65 51.04 14.49
CA PHE A 157 18.29 51.55 14.36
C PHE A 157 18.26 53.01 14.82
N ARG A 158 17.24 53.78 14.45
CA ARG A 158 17.03 55.11 15.00
C ARG A 158 16.29 55.00 16.33
N MET A 159 16.62 55.83 17.32
CA MET A 159 15.94 55.81 18.62
C MET A 159 14.43 56.09 18.52
N GLY A 160 13.98 56.78 17.46
CA GLY A 160 12.57 57.03 17.16
C GLY A 160 11.86 55.95 16.35
N GLU A 161 12.55 54.87 15.95
CA GLU A 161 11.94 53.73 15.29
C GLU A 161 11.28 52.79 16.32
N ALA A 162 10.23 52.11 15.91
CA ALA A 162 9.53 51.13 16.74
C ALA A 162 10.40 49.88 16.99
N VAL A 163 10.29 49.29 18.18
CA VAL A 163 11.00 48.05 18.53
C VAL A 163 10.58 46.88 17.64
N ASN A 164 9.38 46.93 17.04
CA ASN A 164 8.93 45.99 16.03
C ASN A 164 9.95 45.80 14.88
N TRP A 165 10.71 46.83 14.49
CA TRP A 165 11.71 46.69 13.43
C TRP A 165 12.89 45.79 13.80
N LEU A 166 13.21 45.66 15.09
CA LEU A 166 14.18 44.68 15.58
C LEU A 166 13.64 43.27 15.38
N VAL A 167 12.36 43.04 15.69
CA VAL A 167 11.67 41.76 15.47
C VAL A 167 11.65 41.41 13.99
N THR A 168 11.18 42.33 13.15
CA THR A 168 11.14 42.17 11.69
C THR A 168 12.52 41.88 11.11
N PHE A 169 13.59 42.47 11.66
CA PHE A 169 14.95 42.15 11.22
C PHE A 169 15.37 40.73 11.58
N VAL A 170 15.07 40.27 12.79
CA VAL A 170 15.36 38.91 13.23
C VAL A 170 14.58 37.89 12.36
N GLU A 171 13.30 38.17 12.08
CA GLU A 171 12.48 37.37 11.17
C GLU A 171 13.02 37.36 9.73
N SER A 172 13.51 38.49 9.21
CA SER A 172 14.10 38.57 7.87
C SER A 172 15.38 37.76 7.69
N ILE A 173 16.07 37.42 8.79
CA ILE A 173 17.26 36.57 8.78
C ILE A 173 16.88 35.08 8.81
N GLY A 174 15.62 34.76 9.10
CA GLY A 174 15.09 33.40 9.13
C GLY A 174 14.75 32.88 10.52
N PHE A 175 14.79 33.72 11.55
CA PHE A 175 14.40 33.36 12.91
C PHE A 175 12.99 33.87 13.19
N ASP A 176 11.98 33.04 12.91
CA ASP A 176 10.56 33.39 13.13
C ASP A 176 10.24 33.46 14.64
N MET A 177 9.45 34.46 15.04
CA MET A 177 8.96 34.63 16.41
C MET A 177 7.99 33.52 16.85
N GLU A 178 7.49 32.68 15.94
CA GLU A 178 6.76 31.46 16.28
C GLU A 178 7.68 30.41 16.93
N GLU A 179 8.89 30.23 16.39
CA GLU A 179 9.88 29.21 16.81
C GLU A 179 10.91 29.77 17.80
N HIS A 180 11.12 31.09 17.82
CA HIS A 180 12.17 31.75 18.60
C HIS A 180 11.63 32.84 19.54
N ARG A 181 12.42 33.17 20.57
CA ARG A 181 12.22 34.32 21.47
C ARG A 181 13.47 35.16 21.51
N ILE A 182 13.28 36.47 21.68
CA ILE A 182 14.37 37.44 21.77
C ILE A 182 14.45 37.89 23.23
N TRP A 183 15.61 37.75 23.85
CA TRP A 183 15.88 38.16 25.22
C TRP A 183 16.80 39.38 25.26
N THR A 184 16.46 40.36 26.09
CA THR A 184 17.36 41.48 26.40
C THR A 184 18.52 41.02 27.30
N SER A 185 19.67 41.69 27.20
CA SER A 185 20.85 41.36 28.01
C SER A 185 20.80 41.94 29.43
N ASP A 186 19.84 42.82 29.70
CA ASP A 186 19.55 43.34 31.03
C ASP A 186 19.32 42.24 32.07
N MET A 187 19.65 42.55 33.32
CA MET A 187 19.40 41.67 34.47
C MET A 187 18.31 42.30 35.33
N PRO A 188 17.11 41.68 35.45
CA PRO A 188 16.72 40.37 34.91
C PRO A 188 16.44 40.39 33.39
N LYS A 189 16.76 39.27 32.72
CA LYS A 189 16.47 39.09 31.29
C LYS A 189 14.97 39.27 31.04
N LYS A 190 14.61 40.06 30.04
CA LYS A 190 13.21 40.27 29.63
C LYS A 190 13.00 39.77 28.21
N ASP A 191 11.87 39.10 27.99
CA ASP A 191 11.46 38.63 26.66
C ASP A 191 10.93 39.83 25.87
N LEU A 192 11.40 40.01 24.64
CA LEU A 192 11.00 41.11 23.77
C LEU A 192 9.48 41.11 23.49
N THR A 193 8.84 39.94 23.53
CA THR A 193 7.38 39.79 23.37
C THR A 193 6.57 40.37 24.54
N THR A 194 7.21 40.60 25.68
CA THR A 194 6.57 41.27 26.84
C THR A 194 6.55 42.79 26.71
N PHE A 195 7.33 43.34 25.78
CA PHE A 195 7.32 44.78 25.49
C PHE A 195 6.22 45.11 24.48
N ASP A 196 5.75 46.35 24.54
CA ASP A 196 4.90 46.90 23.51
C ASP A 196 5.74 47.21 22.27
N LEU A 197 5.68 46.33 21.27
CA LEU A 197 6.47 46.41 20.03
C LEU A 197 6.15 47.67 19.20
N SER A 198 5.01 48.31 19.45
CA SER A 198 4.62 49.55 18.76
C SER A 198 5.39 50.78 19.26
N LYS A 199 5.97 50.70 20.47
CA LYS A 199 6.73 51.80 21.07
C LYS A 199 8.11 51.94 20.47
N THR A 200 8.62 53.16 20.53
CA THR A 200 9.96 53.49 20.05
C THR A 200 11.05 53.05 21.04
N PHE A 201 12.28 52.86 20.56
CA PHE A 201 13.43 52.57 21.43
C PHE A 201 13.64 53.65 22.51
N THR A 202 13.28 54.91 22.20
CA THR A 202 13.30 56.03 23.16
C THR A 202 12.31 55.84 24.29
N GLU A 203 11.06 55.49 23.99
CA GLU A 203 9.99 55.33 24.99
C GLU A 203 10.24 54.17 25.95
N LEU A 204 10.93 53.13 25.47
CA LEU A 204 11.33 51.98 26.27
C LEU A 204 12.69 52.17 26.97
N ASN A 205 13.28 53.37 26.89
CA ASN A 205 14.57 53.72 27.49
C ASN A 205 15.71 52.74 27.13
N TRP A 206 15.75 52.26 25.87
CA TRP A 206 16.83 51.39 25.43
C TRP A 206 18.17 52.11 25.44
N PRO A 207 19.26 51.47 25.91
CA PRO A 207 20.57 52.08 25.91
C PRO A 207 21.12 52.21 24.48
N ARG A 208 22.02 53.18 24.25
CA ARG A 208 22.61 53.42 22.91
C ARG A 208 23.34 52.21 22.31
N ARG A 209 23.77 51.26 23.15
CA ARG A 209 24.35 49.98 22.73
C ARG A 209 23.71 48.90 23.58
N GLU A 210 23.04 47.96 22.94
CA GLU A 210 22.37 46.84 23.61
C GLU A 210 22.77 45.51 22.94
N GLN A 211 22.78 44.44 23.73
CA GLN A 211 22.90 43.09 23.21
C GLN A 211 21.59 42.34 23.44
N VAL A 212 21.12 41.62 22.41
CA VAL A 212 19.96 40.73 22.51
C VAL A 212 20.37 39.33 22.11
N THR A 213 19.73 38.32 22.70
CA THR A 213 19.97 36.90 22.41
C THR A 213 18.70 36.28 21.90
N VAL A 214 18.76 35.64 20.73
CA VAL A 214 17.68 34.84 20.18
C VAL A 214 17.85 33.41 20.66
N GLU A 215 16.81 32.85 21.26
CA GLU A 215 16.76 31.47 21.77
C GLU A 215 15.55 30.75 21.15
N GLU A 216 15.65 29.44 20.95
CA GLU A 216 14.50 28.61 20.54
C GLU A 216 13.49 28.48 21.69
N LYS A 217 12.21 28.32 21.35
CA LYS A 217 11.12 28.17 22.31
C LYS A 217 11.05 26.80 22.98
#